data_AF-A0A9W9JB41-F1
#
_entry.id   AF-A0A9W9JB41-F1
#
_cell.length_a   1.000
_cell.length_b   1.000
_cell.length_c   1.000
_cell.angle_alpha   90.00
_cell.angle_beta   90.00
_cell.angle_gamma   90.00
#
_symmetry.space_group_name_H-M   'P 1'
#
loop_
_entity.id
_entity.type
_entity.pdbx_description
1 polymer ?
#
loop_
_entity_poly.entity_id
_entity_poly.type
_entity_poly.pdbx_seq_one_letter_code
_entity_poly.pdbx_strand_id
1 'polypeptide(L)'
;MAQSTKPKKPAPSPELSETTRAAIIKALENGDSAIKIAQDVRVARSTVYHTKTRFQERKDMASKPRSGRPSKLSDQTTRYIARLARKGDRPSWAAIAASVGGLSRSTVRSVARGQYAQKKTPKKTQDKHSTPMVRKSTKRAVRRNGSETAE
;
A
#
# COMPACT_ATOMS: atom_id res chain seq x y z
N MET A 1 -11.46 40.21 -35.18
CA MET A 1 -12.24 39.01 -34.79
C MET A 1 -11.55 38.33 -33.62
N ALA A 2 -12.13 38.40 -32.41
CA ALA A 2 -11.52 37.83 -31.22
C ALA A 2 -11.69 36.30 -31.22
N GLN A 3 -10.59 35.55 -31.15
CA GLN A 3 -10.65 34.10 -31.04
C GLN A 3 -11.14 33.71 -29.64
N SER A 4 -12.32 33.09 -29.58
CA SER A 4 -12.89 32.49 -28.38
C SER A 4 -12.04 31.28 -27.96
N THR A 5 -11.19 31.44 -26.95
CA THR A 5 -10.47 30.32 -26.34
C THR A 5 -11.44 29.54 -25.48
N LYS A 6 -11.78 28.30 -25.87
CA LYS A 6 -12.64 27.42 -25.08
C LYS A 6 -12.02 27.22 -23.67
N PRO A 7 -12.82 27.29 -22.60
CA PRO A 7 -12.29 27.10 -21.24
C PRO A 7 -11.70 25.69 -21.09
N LYS A 8 -10.49 25.62 -20.53
CA LYS A 8 -9.77 24.39 -20.20
C LYS A 8 -10.64 23.55 -19.25
N LYS A 9 -10.87 22.27 -19.57
CA LYS A 9 -11.63 21.36 -18.70
C LYS A 9 -11.01 21.35 -17.30
N PRO A 10 -11.82 21.46 -16.22
CA PRO A 10 -11.30 21.38 -14.87
C PRO A 10 -10.67 19.99 -14.65
N ALA A 11 -9.66 19.96 -13.78
CA ALA A 11 -9.05 18.70 -13.36
C ALA A 11 -10.12 17.76 -12.76
N PRO A 12 -9.98 16.44 -12.90
CA PRO A 12 -10.91 15.50 -12.29
C PRO A 12 -10.94 15.70 -10.78
N SER A 13 -12.14 15.79 -10.21
CA SER A 13 -12.32 15.98 -8.76
C SER A 13 -11.69 14.82 -7.98
N PRO A 14 -11.04 15.11 -6.84
CA PRO A 14 -10.52 14.07 -5.96
C PRO A 14 -11.64 13.18 -5.43
N GLU A 15 -11.31 11.93 -5.12
CA GLU A 15 -12.23 10.98 -4.48
C GLU A 15 -12.67 11.52 -3.11
N LEU A 16 -13.94 11.27 -2.74
CA LEU A 16 -14.44 11.64 -1.41
C LEU A 16 -13.72 10.88 -0.30
N SER A 17 -13.45 11.59 0.79
CA SER A 17 -12.92 10.98 2.01
C SER A 17 -13.98 10.07 2.67
N GLU A 18 -13.52 9.10 3.44
CA GLU A 18 -14.39 8.16 4.16
C GLU A 18 -15.24 8.88 5.22
N THR A 19 -14.67 9.89 5.88
CA THR A 19 -15.38 10.71 6.87
C THR A 19 -16.52 11.50 6.23
N THR A 20 -16.29 12.06 5.04
CA THR A 20 -17.33 12.74 4.26
C THR A 20 -18.46 11.79 3.87
N ARG A 21 -18.13 10.57 3.42
CA ARG A 21 -19.15 9.55 3.09
C ARG A 21 -19.96 9.15 4.32
N ALA A 22 -19.30 8.95 5.47
CA ALA A 22 -19.97 8.63 6.71
C ALA A 22 -20.93 9.75 7.16
N ALA A 23 -20.53 11.02 7.01
CA ALA A 23 -21.40 12.16 7.30
C ALA A 23 -22.66 12.17 6.41
N ILE A 24 -22.50 11.89 5.10
CA ILE A 24 -23.63 11.78 4.16
C ILE A 24 -24.60 10.69 4.59
N ILE A 25 -24.11 9.49 4.94
CA ILE A 25 -24.96 8.37 5.34
C ILE A 25 -25.70 8.68 6.65
N LYS A 26 -25.02 9.22 7.66
CA LYS A 26 -25.65 9.62 8.92
C LYS A 26 -26.75 10.67 8.72
N ALA A 27 -26.50 11.68 7.88
CA ALA A 27 -27.52 12.69 7.60
C ALA A 27 -28.76 12.09 6.87
N LEU A 28 -28.55 11.12 5.97
CA LEU A 28 -29.64 10.38 5.35
C LEU A 28 -30.42 9.51 6.35
N GLU A 29 -29.74 8.90 7.31
CA GLU A 29 -30.37 8.13 8.40
C GLU A 29 -31.20 9.02 9.33
N ASN A 30 -30.74 10.26 9.56
CA ASN A 30 -31.49 11.28 10.29
C ASN A 30 -32.68 11.86 9.51
N GLY A 31 -32.87 11.47 8.24
CA GLY A 31 -33.98 11.92 7.40
C GLY A 31 -33.74 13.25 6.66
N ASP A 32 -32.52 13.78 6.64
CA ASP A 32 -32.22 15.00 5.88
C ASP A 32 -32.40 14.79 4.37
N SER A 33 -32.86 15.85 3.69
CA SER A 33 -33.04 15.81 2.23
C SER A 33 -31.68 15.77 1.51
N ALA A 34 -31.61 15.02 0.41
CA ALA A 34 -30.37 14.92 -0.39
C ALA A 34 -29.89 16.28 -0.93
N ILE A 35 -30.78 17.26 -1.10
CA ILE A 35 -30.45 18.62 -1.53
C ILE A 35 -29.72 19.37 -0.41
N LYS A 36 -30.26 19.32 0.80
CA LYS A 36 -29.65 19.92 1.99
C LYS A 36 -28.26 19.33 2.26
N ILE A 37 -28.16 18.00 2.26
CA ILE A 37 -26.87 17.29 2.46
C ILE A 37 -25.84 17.69 1.40
N ALA A 38 -26.26 17.82 0.13
CA ALA A 38 -25.38 18.22 -0.96
C ALA A 38 -24.81 19.64 -0.76
N GLN A 39 -25.64 20.57 -0.27
CA GLN A 39 -25.22 21.94 0.04
C GLN A 39 -24.27 21.97 1.23
N ASP A 40 -24.61 21.27 2.32
CA ASP A 40 -23.82 21.23 3.55
C ASP A 40 -22.42 20.62 3.32
N VAL A 41 -22.37 19.53 2.54
CA VAL A 41 -21.13 18.78 2.26
C VAL A 41 -20.41 19.30 0.99
N ARG A 42 -21.01 20.25 0.26
CA ARG A 42 -20.50 20.83 -1.00
C ARG A 42 -20.19 19.78 -2.08
N VAL A 43 -21.13 18.85 -2.27
CA VAL A 43 -21.05 17.78 -3.28
C VAL A 43 -22.24 17.83 -4.22
N ALA A 44 -22.12 17.22 -5.39
CA ALA A 44 -23.27 17.10 -6.28
C ALA A 44 -24.36 16.21 -5.66
N ARG A 45 -25.64 16.52 -5.90
CA ARG A 45 -26.77 15.69 -5.45
C ARG A 45 -26.65 14.24 -5.93
N SER A 46 -26.15 14.02 -7.14
CA SER A 46 -25.86 12.67 -7.68
C SER A 46 -24.87 11.90 -6.81
N THR A 47 -23.85 12.59 -6.27
CA THR A 47 -22.86 12.00 -5.37
C THR A 47 -23.47 11.47 -4.08
N VAL A 48 -24.45 12.18 -3.51
CA VAL A 48 -25.20 11.72 -2.32
C VAL A 48 -25.90 10.39 -2.61
N TYR A 49 -26.64 10.31 -3.72
CA TYR A 49 -27.32 9.07 -4.11
C TYR A 49 -26.34 7.93 -4.43
N HIS A 50 -25.27 8.20 -5.18
CA HIS A 50 -24.25 7.20 -5.47
C HIS A 50 -23.55 6.68 -4.21
N THR A 51 -23.43 7.52 -3.18
CA THR A 51 -22.86 7.12 -1.89
C THR A 51 -23.85 6.21 -1.14
N LYS A 52 -25.14 6.57 -1.11
CA LYS A 52 -26.20 5.74 -0.54
C LYS A 52 -26.26 4.35 -1.21
N THR A 53 -26.35 4.31 -2.54
CA THR A 53 -26.42 3.04 -3.29
C THR A 53 -25.18 2.18 -3.04
N ARG A 54 -23.97 2.76 -3.13
CA ARG A 54 -22.74 2.00 -2.85
C ARG A 54 -22.68 1.47 -1.42
N PHE A 55 -23.11 2.26 -0.44
CA PHE A 55 -23.16 1.82 0.96
C PHE A 55 -24.15 0.67 1.15
N GLN A 56 -25.30 0.71 0.48
CA GLN A 56 -26.28 -0.39 0.52
C GLN A 56 -25.72 -1.69 -0.06
N GLU A 57 -24.95 -1.62 -1.14
CA GLU A 57 -24.34 -2.78 -1.81
C GLU A 57 -23.15 -3.37 -1.05
N ARG A 58 -22.21 -2.52 -0.62
CA ARG A 58 -20.89 -2.96 -0.09
C ARG A 58 -20.77 -2.88 1.43
N LYS A 59 -21.63 -2.11 2.10
CA LYS A 59 -21.58 -1.84 3.56
C LYS A 59 -20.21 -1.29 4.03
N ASP A 60 -19.46 -0.66 3.14
CA ASP A 60 -18.19 -0.02 3.43
C ASP A 60 -18.18 1.46 3.02
N MET A 61 -17.29 2.25 3.64
CA MET A 61 -17.08 3.67 3.30
C MET A 61 -15.86 3.85 2.38
N ALA A 62 -15.11 2.79 2.12
CA ALA A 62 -13.87 2.81 1.37
C ALA A 62 -14.11 2.90 -0.14
N SER A 63 -13.27 3.65 -0.84
CA SER A 63 -13.31 3.68 -2.31
C SER A 63 -12.86 2.33 -2.85
N LYS A 64 -13.54 1.82 -3.89
CA LYS A 64 -13.13 0.58 -4.53
C LYS A 64 -11.80 0.82 -5.26
N PRO A 65 -10.78 -0.03 -5.08
CA PRO A 65 -9.57 0.07 -5.88
C PRO A 65 -9.93 -0.03 -7.36
N ARG A 66 -9.38 0.87 -8.17
CA ARG A 66 -9.62 0.86 -9.62
C ARG A 66 -9.02 -0.42 -10.19
N SER A 67 -9.76 -1.10 -11.07
CA SER A 67 -9.18 -2.16 -11.87
C SER A 67 -8.09 -1.54 -12.74
N GLY A 68 -6.85 -1.99 -12.52
CA GLY A 68 -5.73 -1.60 -13.36
C GLY A 68 -5.87 -2.19 -14.76
N ARG A 69 -5.02 -1.72 -15.67
CA ARG A 69 -4.88 -2.36 -16.99
C ARG A 69 -4.34 -3.78 -16.79
N PRO A 70 -4.92 -4.81 -17.44
CA PRO A 70 -4.36 -6.15 -17.39
C PRO A 70 -2.93 -6.16 -17.92
N SER A 71 -2.10 -7.03 -17.34
CA SER A 71 -0.72 -7.21 -17.76
C SER A 71 -0.67 -7.78 -19.18
N LYS A 72 0.26 -7.28 -20.01
CA LYS A 72 0.58 -7.89 -21.32
C LYS A 72 1.31 -9.22 -21.17
N LEU A 73 1.95 -9.45 -20.03
CA LEU A 73 2.67 -10.69 -19.73
C LEU A 73 1.72 -11.69 -19.10
N SER A 74 1.78 -12.92 -19.59
CA SER A 74 1.11 -14.04 -18.94
C SER A 74 1.74 -14.36 -17.58
N ASP A 75 0.94 -14.96 -16.69
CA ASP A 75 1.43 -15.46 -15.41
C ASP A 75 2.44 -16.60 -15.58
N GLN A 76 2.31 -17.40 -16.65
CA GLN A 76 3.27 -18.45 -16.97
C GLN A 76 4.65 -17.88 -17.29
N THR A 77 4.72 -16.87 -18.16
CA THR A 77 5.97 -16.19 -18.53
C THR A 77 6.58 -15.52 -17.30
N THR A 78 5.75 -14.87 -16.47
CA THR A 78 6.19 -14.25 -15.23
C THR A 78 6.81 -15.26 -14.26
N ARG A 79 6.19 -16.44 -14.09
CA ARG A 79 6.72 -17.53 -13.27
C ARG A 79 8.01 -18.11 -13.83
N TYR A 80 8.10 -18.26 -15.15
CA TYR A 80 9.28 -18.78 -15.82
C TYR A 80 10.50 -17.85 -15.62
N ILE A 81 10.31 -16.54 -15.81
CA ILE A 81 11.33 -15.51 -15.50
C ILE A 81 11.78 -15.60 -14.04
N ALA A 82 10.84 -15.70 -13.10
CA ALA A 82 11.15 -15.78 -11.68
C ALA A 82 11.95 -17.06 -11.32
N ARG A 83 11.68 -18.18 -12.00
CA ARG A 83 12.42 -19.44 -11.80
C ARG A 83 13.87 -19.32 -12.28
N LEU A 84 14.07 -18.80 -13.49
CA LEU A 84 15.41 -18.60 -14.04
C LEU A 84 16.25 -17.63 -13.19
N ALA A 85 15.62 -16.56 -12.70
CA ALA A 85 16.29 -15.59 -11.84
C ALA A 85 16.72 -16.15 -10.48
N ARG A 86 16.13 -17.27 -10.02
CA ARG A 86 16.43 -17.93 -8.74
C ARG A 86 17.42 -19.09 -8.85
N LYS A 87 17.76 -19.52 -10.08
CA LYS A 87 18.70 -20.62 -10.30
C LYS A 87 20.08 -20.25 -9.72
N GLY A 88 20.79 -21.23 -9.15
CA GLY A 88 22.06 -21.05 -8.43
C GLY A 88 23.12 -20.29 -9.23
N ASP A 89 23.15 -20.49 -10.55
CA ASP A 89 24.11 -19.85 -11.47
C ASP A 89 23.77 -18.39 -11.83
N ARG A 90 22.67 -17.84 -11.30
CA ARG A 90 22.18 -16.44 -11.48
C ARG A 90 22.48 -15.86 -12.88
N PRO A 91 21.83 -16.39 -13.94
CA PRO A 91 22.08 -15.93 -15.31
C PRO A 91 21.82 -14.43 -15.45
N SER A 92 22.57 -13.79 -16.35
CA SER A 92 22.38 -12.37 -16.63
C SER A 92 20.96 -12.08 -17.13
N TRP A 93 20.46 -10.86 -16.90
CA TRP A 93 19.13 -10.48 -17.37
C TRP A 93 18.96 -10.59 -18.89
N ALA A 94 20.05 -10.44 -19.65
CA ALA A 94 20.07 -10.63 -21.09
C ALA A 94 19.93 -12.11 -21.46
N ALA A 95 20.61 -13.02 -20.75
CA ALA A 95 20.47 -14.46 -20.94
C ALA A 95 19.04 -14.94 -20.62
N ILE A 96 18.43 -14.40 -19.55
CA ILE A 96 17.04 -14.70 -19.21
C ILE A 96 16.10 -14.17 -20.30
N ALA A 97 16.31 -12.94 -20.80
CA ALA A 97 15.52 -12.39 -21.90
C ALA A 97 15.62 -13.25 -23.18
N ALA A 98 16.83 -13.72 -23.52
CA ALA A 98 17.04 -14.62 -24.65
C ALA A 98 16.29 -15.95 -24.48
N SER A 99 16.31 -16.53 -23.27
CA SER A 99 15.60 -17.80 -22.99
C SER A 99 14.08 -17.69 -23.02
N VAL A 100 13.53 -16.51 -22.71
CA VAL A 100 12.07 -16.28 -22.69
C VAL A 100 11.57 -15.88 -24.08
N GLY A 101 12.39 -15.18 -24.86
CA GLY A 101 12.04 -14.66 -26.18
C GLY A 101 11.10 -13.44 -26.12
N GLY A 102 11.24 -12.53 -27.06
CA GLY A 102 10.29 -11.42 -27.28
C GLY A 102 10.20 -10.36 -26.17
N LEU A 103 11.04 -10.42 -25.13
CA LEU A 103 11.05 -9.48 -24.02
C LEU A 103 12.36 -8.71 -23.93
N SER A 104 12.26 -7.43 -23.59
CA SER A 104 13.43 -6.62 -23.31
C SER A 104 14.08 -7.01 -21.98
N ARG A 105 15.40 -6.78 -21.88
CA ARG A 105 16.17 -6.94 -20.63
C ARG A 105 15.55 -6.18 -19.45
N SER A 106 15.02 -4.97 -19.69
CA SER A 106 14.42 -4.13 -18.65
C SER A 106 13.10 -4.70 -18.15
N THR A 107 12.27 -5.23 -19.06
CA THR A 107 11.02 -5.93 -18.71
C THR A 107 11.30 -7.13 -17.80
N VAL A 108 12.25 -7.99 -18.20
CA VAL A 108 12.66 -9.16 -17.41
C VAL A 108 13.16 -8.76 -16.02
N ARG A 109 14.01 -7.74 -15.94
CA ARG A 109 14.51 -7.21 -14.65
C ARG A 109 13.38 -6.67 -13.78
N SER A 110 12.44 -5.93 -14.35
CA SER A 110 11.29 -5.35 -13.62
C SER A 110 10.41 -6.45 -13.05
N VAL A 111 10.06 -7.44 -13.88
CA VAL A 111 9.23 -8.60 -13.50
C VAL A 111 9.91 -9.42 -12.40
N ALA A 112 11.19 -9.76 -12.58
CA ALA A 112 11.94 -10.53 -11.59
C ALA A 112 11.97 -9.79 -10.23
N ARG A 113 12.27 -8.48 -10.23
CA ARG A 113 12.29 -7.65 -9.01
C ARG A 113 10.93 -7.55 -8.33
N GLY A 114 9.85 -7.37 -9.11
CA GLY A 114 8.49 -7.35 -8.57
C GLY A 114 8.14 -8.64 -7.80
N GLN A 115 8.58 -9.79 -8.31
CA GLN A 115 8.40 -11.09 -7.67
C GLN A 115 9.25 -11.30 -6.40
N TYR A 116 10.38 -10.60 -6.27
CA TYR A 116 11.22 -10.62 -5.06
C TYR A 116 10.70 -9.68 -3.96
N ALA A 117 10.12 -8.53 -4.33
CA ALA A 117 9.56 -7.57 -3.37
C ALA A 117 8.39 -8.18 -2.57
N GLN A 118 7.60 -9.06 -3.19
CA GLN A 118 6.47 -9.75 -2.55
C GLN A 118 6.87 -10.80 -1.49
N LYS A 119 8.16 -11.21 -1.42
CA LYS A 119 8.64 -12.21 -0.44
C LYS A 119 9.27 -11.60 0.82
N LYS A 120 9.41 -10.27 0.91
CA LYS A 120 10.03 -9.60 2.07
C LYS A 120 9.01 -8.98 3.01
N THR A 121 8.24 -9.82 3.69
CA THR A 121 7.82 -9.54 5.07
C THR A 121 7.77 -10.87 5.83
N PRO A 122 8.76 -11.20 6.67
CA PRO A 122 8.50 -12.16 7.73
C PRO A 122 7.35 -11.58 8.55
N LYS A 123 6.22 -12.30 8.63
CA LYS A 123 5.14 -11.97 9.57
C LYS A 123 5.79 -11.93 10.94
N LYS A 124 5.86 -10.75 11.56
CA LYS A 124 6.33 -10.60 12.93
C LYS A 124 5.30 -11.33 13.80
N THR A 125 5.52 -12.60 14.06
CA THR A 125 4.73 -13.34 15.05
C THR A 125 4.96 -12.61 16.35
N GLN A 126 3.93 -11.96 16.88
CA GLN A 126 3.99 -11.45 18.24
C GLN A 126 4.04 -12.69 19.13
N ASP A 127 5.21 -13.03 19.66
CA ASP A 127 5.34 -14.02 20.73
C ASP A 127 4.51 -13.52 21.91
N LYS A 128 3.34 -14.12 22.11
CA LYS A 128 2.41 -13.73 23.19
C LYS A 128 2.84 -14.25 24.57
N HIS A 129 4.01 -14.87 24.70
CA HIS A 129 4.50 -15.46 25.95
C HIS A 129 6.01 -15.23 26.15
N SER A 130 6.43 -13.98 26.31
CA SER A 130 7.73 -13.68 26.94
C SER A 130 7.48 -13.31 28.40
N THR A 131 7.63 -14.29 29.28
CA THR A 131 7.62 -14.08 30.73
C THR A 131 8.83 -13.21 31.08
N PRO A 132 8.67 -12.09 31.83
CA PRO A 132 9.81 -11.26 32.18
C PRO A 132 10.73 -12.02 33.15
N MET A 133 11.94 -12.37 32.71
CA MET A 133 12.98 -12.90 33.59
C MET A 133 13.38 -11.83 34.61
N VAL A 134 13.15 -12.13 35.88
CA VAL A 134 13.65 -11.36 37.03
C VAL A 134 15.18 -11.27 36.94
N ARG A 135 15.68 -10.05 36.74
CA ARG A 135 17.12 -9.77 36.80
C ARG A 135 17.60 -9.91 38.24
N LYS A 136 18.27 -11.01 38.59
CA LYS A 136 19.03 -11.12 39.83
C LYS A 136 20.13 -10.06 39.81
N SER A 137 20.02 -9.08 40.69
CA SER A 137 21.04 -8.07 40.95
C SER A 137 22.27 -8.74 41.56
N THR A 138 23.40 -8.73 40.85
CA THR A 138 24.68 -9.07 41.44
C THR A 138 25.16 -7.89 42.29
N LYS A 139 25.41 -8.19 43.56
CA LYS A 139 25.88 -7.27 44.60
C LYS A 139 27.24 -6.68 44.18
N ARG A 140 27.28 -5.36 44.03
CA ARG A 140 28.48 -4.57 43.74
C ARG A 140 29.36 -4.53 44.99
N ALA A 141 30.48 -5.26 45.00
CA ALA A 141 31.49 -5.14 46.04
C ALA A 141 32.34 -3.88 45.80
N VAL A 142 32.49 -3.09 46.84
CA VAL A 142 33.13 -1.78 46.88
C VAL A 142 34.52 -1.92 47.50
N ARG A 143 35.53 -1.41 46.78
CA ARG A 143 36.82 -0.82 47.21
C ARG A 143 37.83 -1.64 48.04
N ARG A 144 39.11 -1.57 47.62
CA ARG A 144 40.16 -0.78 48.30
C ARG A 144 41.35 -0.54 47.36
N ASN A 145 41.75 0.73 47.27
CA ASN A 145 43.02 1.22 46.75
C ASN A 145 43.93 1.56 47.94
N GLY A 146 45.25 1.52 47.72
CA GLY A 146 46.31 1.97 48.62
C GLY A 146 47.34 0.86 48.83
N SER A 147 48.65 1.06 48.70
CA SER A 147 49.49 2.28 48.60
C SER A 147 50.94 1.82 48.29
N GLU A 148 51.76 2.72 47.69
CA GLU A 148 53.19 3.02 47.99
C GLU A 148 54.21 1.84 48.16
N THR A 149 55.50 1.88 47.80
CA THR A 149 56.50 2.84 47.28
C THR A 149 57.78 2.04 47.00
N ALA A 150 58.61 2.56 46.09
CA ALA A 150 60.09 2.48 46.01
C ALA A 150 60.88 1.55 46.96
N GLU A 151 61.66 0.62 46.39
CA GLU A 151 63.14 0.66 46.20
C GLU A 151 63.58 -0.48 45.26
#